data_AF-A0A653T7R5-F1
#
_entry.id   AF-A0A653T7R5-F1
#
_cell.length_a   1.000
_cell.length_b   1.000
_cell.length_c   1.000
_cell.angle_alpha   90.00
_cell.angle_beta   90.00
_cell.angle_gamma   90.00
#
_symmetry.space_group_name_H-M   'P 1'
#
loop_
_entity.id
_entity.type
_entity.pdbx_description
1 polymer ?
#
loop_
_entity_poly.entity_id
_entity_poly.type
_entity_poly.pdbx_seq_one_letter_code
_entity_poly.pdbx_strand_id
1 'polypeptide(L)'
;MYPVTLGFEEALRRIESLRTNGHKAEALVTTVFTFEKTVKRSLKCMAIRRGFTSAHADILFSNAGFKNLQEFWPAFDPRGESLSKMLGNSIWQHVPAAVTMRNKLAHGERVYNLADCEKQTHLVMAALQALRAELTTRIGFDGWSRLPVRRKSALQWLG
;
A
#
# COMPACT_ATOMS: atom_id res chain seq x y z
N MET A 1 -1.84 -25.15 2.15
CA MET A 1 -2.90 -24.15 1.86
C MET A 1 -2.34 -23.18 0.83
N TYR A 2 -2.71 -23.30 -0.44
CA TYR A 2 -2.23 -22.37 -1.48
C TYR A 2 -2.78 -20.98 -1.19
N PRO A 3 -1.95 -19.91 -1.18
CA PRO A 3 -2.46 -18.57 -0.96
C PRO A 3 -3.36 -18.19 -2.15
N VAL A 4 -4.67 -18.10 -1.91
CA VAL A 4 -5.61 -17.49 -2.85
C VAL A 4 -5.10 -16.08 -3.12
N THR A 5 -4.60 -15.85 -4.33
CA THR A 5 -4.10 -14.54 -4.72
C THR A 5 -5.31 -13.71 -5.11
N LEU A 6 -5.92 -13.04 -4.13
CA LEU A 6 -6.98 -12.09 -4.38
C LEU A 6 -6.45 -11.00 -5.33
N GLY A 7 -7.09 -10.84 -6.48
CA GLY A 7 -6.79 -9.75 -7.41
C GLY A 7 -7.27 -8.40 -6.88
N PHE A 8 -6.82 -7.30 -7.49
CA PHE A 8 -7.19 -5.94 -7.09
C PHE A 8 -8.70 -5.71 -7.10
N GLU A 9 -9.38 -6.10 -8.18
CA GLU A 9 -10.84 -5.94 -8.31
C GLU A 9 -11.61 -6.74 -7.26
N GLU A 10 -11.13 -7.93 -6.90
CA GLU A 10 -11.73 -8.74 -5.83
C GLU A 10 -11.53 -8.08 -4.46
N ALA A 11 -10.36 -7.45 -4.24
CA ALA A 11 -10.11 -6.71 -2.99
C ALA A 11 -11.02 -5.49 -2.86
N LEU A 12 -11.24 -4.75 -3.95
CA LEU A 12 -12.21 -3.66 -3.98
C LEU A 12 -13.64 -4.15 -3.73
N ARG A 13 -14.06 -5.24 -4.40
CA ARG A 13 -15.38 -5.85 -4.17
C ARG A 13 -15.58 -6.29 -2.72
N ARG A 14 -14.54 -6.84 -2.09
CA ARG A 14 -14.59 -7.21 -0.67
C ARG A 14 -14.74 -6.00 0.24
N ILE A 15 -13.97 -4.93 0.00
CA ILE A 15 -14.09 -3.67 0.76
C ILE A 15 -15.50 -3.10 0.62
N GLU A 16 -16.02 -3.07 -0.60
CA GLU A 16 -17.35 -2.55 -0.88
C GLU A 16 -18.44 -3.39 -0.19
N SER A 17 -18.32 -4.72 -0.23
CA SER A 17 -19.22 -5.63 0.50
C SER A 17 -19.22 -5.37 2.00
N LEU A 18 -18.06 -5.12 2.62
CA LEU A 18 -18.00 -4.76 4.05
C LEU A 18 -18.76 -3.44 4.31
N ARG A 19 -18.57 -2.46 3.43
CA ARG A 19 -19.22 -1.15 3.55
C ARG A 19 -20.74 -1.25 3.45
N THR A 20 -21.25 -1.96 2.45
CA THR A 20 -22.70 -2.09 2.20
C THR A 20 -23.41 -2.95 3.23
N ASN A 21 -22.70 -3.91 3.84
CA ASN A 21 -23.25 -4.80 4.88
C ASN A 21 -23.13 -4.25 6.31
N GLY A 22 -22.81 -2.95 6.47
CA GLY A 22 -22.76 -2.28 7.77
C GLY A 22 -21.44 -2.43 8.55
N HIS A 23 -20.47 -3.17 8.02
CA HIS A 23 -19.13 -3.36 8.61
C HIS A 23 -18.18 -2.21 8.24
N LYS A 24 -18.59 -0.98 8.52
CA LYS A 24 -17.90 0.24 8.07
C LYS A 24 -16.52 0.43 8.71
N ALA A 25 -16.35 0.01 9.97
CA ALA A 25 -15.04 0.06 10.63
C ALA A 25 -14.06 -0.95 10.02
N GLU A 26 -14.52 -2.17 9.76
CA GLU A 26 -13.75 -3.23 9.10
C GLU A 26 -13.43 -2.87 7.64
N ALA A 27 -14.34 -2.18 6.95
CA ALA A 27 -14.10 -1.64 5.62
C ALA A 27 -12.93 -0.64 5.62
N LEU A 28 -12.89 0.28 6.59
CA LEU A 28 -11.78 1.21 6.77
C LEU A 28 -10.46 0.48 7.04
N VAL A 29 -10.45 -0.44 7.99
CA VAL A 29 -9.27 -1.23 8.35
C VAL A 29 -8.74 -2.00 7.14
N THR A 30 -9.63 -2.66 6.40
CA THR A 30 -9.31 -3.45 5.21
C THR A 30 -8.77 -2.57 4.09
N THR A 31 -9.34 -1.38 3.88
CA THR A 31 -8.91 -0.44 2.84
C THR A 31 -7.51 0.08 3.11
N VAL A 32 -7.24 0.53 4.34
CA VAL A 32 -5.92 1.03 4.74
C VAL A 32 -4.88 -0.09 4.66
N PHE A 33 -5.20 -1.29 5.15
CA PHE A 33 -4.32 -2.45 5.03
C PHE A 33 -4.00 -2.77 3.56
N THR A 34 -5.00 -2.69 2.68
CA THR A 34 -4.84 -2.94 1.26
C THR A 34 -3.93 -1.90 0.61
N PHE A 35 -4.12 -0.62 0.93
CA PHE A 35 -3.24 0.47 0.49
C PHE A 35 -1.78 0.24 0.92
N GLU A 36 -1.55 -0.03 2.20
CA GLU A 36 -0.21 -0.31 2.73
C GLU A 36 0.44 -1.52 2.06
N LYS A 37 -0.33 -2.57 1.83
CA LYS A 37 0.15 -3.78 1.15
C LYS A 37 0.53 -3.48 -0.30
N THR A 38 -0.24 -2.66 -1.01
CA THR A 38 0.07 -2.21 -2.38
C THR A 38 1.37 -1.39 -2.41
N VAL A 39 1.54 -0.43 -1.49
CA VAL A 39 2.79 0.35 -1.36
C VAL A 39 3.98 -0.57 -1.07
N LYS A 40 3.85 -1.47 -0.08
CA LYS A 40 4.87 -2.43 0.32
C LYS A 40 5.31 -3.35 -0.82
N ARG A 41 4.35 -3.88 -1.58
CA ARG A 41 4.64 -4.72 -2.76
C ARG A 41 5.35 -3.92 -3.85
N SER A 42 4.97 -2.66 -4.03
CA SER A 42 5.59 -1.78 -5.03
C SER A 42 7.04 -1.45 -4.68
N LEU A 43 7.32 -1.14 -3.41
CA LEU A 43 8.68 -0.99 -2.89
C LEU A 43 9.53 -2.24 -3.10
N LYS A 44 8.99 -3.44 -2.80
CA LYS A 44 9.66 -4.72 -3.08
C LYS A 44 10.01 -4.86 -4.56
N CYS A 45 9.05 -4.57 -5.46
CA CYS A 45 9.27 -4.63 -6.90
C CYS A 45 10.40 -3.69 -7.33
N MET A 46 10.37 -2.43 -6.89
CA MET A 46 11.38 -1.43 -7.22
C MET A 46 12.77 -1.80 -6.68
N ALA A 47 12.88 -2.29 -5.45
CA ALA A 47 14.14 -2.77 -4.90
C ALA A 47 14.73 -3.93 -5.71
N ILE A 48 13.90 -4.93 -6.07
CA ILE A 48 14.34 -6.08 -6.87
C ILE A 48 14.84 -5.63 -8.25
N ARG A 49 14.14 -4.66 -8.86
CA ARG A 49 14.53 -4.06 -10.15
C ARG A 49 15.83 -3.25 -10.06
N ARG A 50 16.08 -2.60 -8.92
CA ARG A 50 17.36 -1.92 -8.63
C ARG A 50 18.52 -2.87 -8.31
N GLY A 51 18.27 -4.17 -8.20
CA GLY A 51 19.31 -5.19 -8.07
C GLY A 51 19.36 -5.91 -6.72
N PHE A 52 18.51 -5.55 -5.76
CA PHE A 52 18.39 -6.30 -4.51
C PHE A 52 17.85 -7.71 -4.76
N THR A 53 18.30 -8.69 -3.98
CA THR A 53 17.67 -10.02 -4.00
C THR A 53 16.25 -9.94 -3.44
N SER A 54 15.40 -10.90 -3.82
CA SER A 54 14.06 -11.01 -3.23
C SER A 54 14.11 -11.15 -1.71
N ALA A 55 15.11 -11.88 -1.18
CA ALA A 55 15.32 -12.01 0.26
C ALA A 55 15.66 -10.67 0.93
N HIS A 56 16.54 -9.86 0.34
CA HIS A 56 16.85 -8.53 0.89
C HIS A 56 15.64 -7.60 0.85
N ALA A 57 14.88 -7.60 -0.26
CA ALA A 57 13.64 -6.83 -0.35
C ALA A 57 12.60 -7.28 0.68
N ASP A 58 12.50 -8.58 0.96
CA ASP A 58 11.62 -9.10 2.00
C ASP A 58 12.06 -8.66 3.40
N ILE A 59 13.35 -8.69 3.71
CA ILE A 59 13.89 -8.21 5.00
C ILE A 59 13.59 -6.73 5.19
N LEU A 60 13.82 -5.90 4.16
CA LEU A 60 13.63 -4.44 4.24
C LEU A 60 12.16 -4.06 4.46
N PHE A 61 11.22 -4.74 3.83
CA PHE A 61 9.84 -4.25 3.74
C PHE A 61 8.79 -5.12 4.45
N SER A 62 9.11 -6.34 4.88
CA SER A 62 8.13 -7.24 5.54
C SER A 62 7.51 -6.60 6.78
N ASN A 63 8.34 -6.06 7.67
CA ASN A 63 7.92 -5.47 8.95
C ASN A 63 7.75 -3.94 8.90
N ALA A 64 7.94 -3.32 7.74
CA ALA A 64 7.75 -1.88 7.59
C ALA A 64 6.26 -1.52 7.77
N GLY A 65 5.98 -0.69 8.78
CA GLY A 65 4.71 0.01 8.94
C GLY A 65 4.61 1.21 7.99
N PHE A 66 3.43 1.86 7.94
CA PHE A 66 3.15 2.90 6.96
C PHE A 66 4.18 4.04 6.91
N LYS A 67 4.60 4.55 8.08
CA LYS A 67 5.61 5.62 8.17
C LYS A 67 6.92 5.22 7.48
N ASN A 68 7.44 4.04 7.78
CA ASN A 68 8.67 3.54 7.15
C ASN A 68 8.48 3.34 5.64
N LEU A 69 7.31 2.86 5.21
CA LEU A 69 7.00 2.72 3.78
C LEU A 69 7.03 4.09 3.06
N GLN A 70 6.52 5.14 3.70
CA GLN A 70 6.60 6.51 3.18
C GLN A 70 8.04 7.02 3.10
N GLU A 71 8.84 6.79 4.14
CA GLU A 71 10.24 7.24 4.21
C GLU A 71 11.13 6.50 3.20
N PHE A 72 10.90 5.20 3.00
CA PHE A 72 11.65 4.43 2.00
C PHE A 72 11.26 4.78 0.56
N TRP A 73 10.06 5.28 0.32
CA TRP A 73 9.54 5.47 -1.02
C TRP A 73 10.46 6.29 -1.94
N PRO A 74 10.90 7.51 -1.59
CA PRO A 74 11.77 8.30 -2.46
C PRO A 74 13.10 7.60 -2.77
N ALA A 75 13.58 6.76 -1.84
CA ALA A 75 14.82 6.03 -2.03
C ALA A 75 14.71 4.95 -3.11
N PHE A 76 13.51 4.47 -3.46
CA PHE A 76 13.30 3.43 -4.47
C PHE A 76 12.54 3.90 -5.71
N ASP A 77 11.75 4.97 -5.60
CA ASP A 77 11.04 5.60 -6.72
C ASP A 77 12.03 6.02 -7.83
N PRO A 78 11.77 5.72 -9.12
CA PRO A 78 12.68 6.06 -10.21
C PRO A 78 12.95 7.56 -10.38
N ARG A 79 12.03 8.42 -9.91
CA ARG A 79 12.13 9.88 -10.00
C ARG A 79 12.54 10.53 -8.67
N GLY A 80 12.75 9.73 -7.62
CA GLY A 80 13.04 10.21 -6.27
C GLY A 80 11.88 11.00 -5.64
N GLU A 81 10.65 10.84 -6.14
CA GLU A 81 9.50 11.60 -5.66
C GLU A 81 8.87 10.94 -4.44
N SER A 82 8.25 11.74 -3.56
CA SER A 82 7.44 11.20 -2.46
C SER A 82 6.10 10.64 -2.94
N LEU A 83 5.48 9.76 -2.15
CA LEU A 83 4.11 9.29 -2.39
C LEU A 83 3.11 10.46 -2.47
N SER A 84 3.29 11.49 -1.63
CA SER A 84 2.44 12.68 -1.63
C SER A 84 2.54 13.47 -2.94
N LYS A 85 3.74 13.58 -3.50
CA LYS A 85 3.97 14.25 -4.78
C LYS A 85 3.41 13.43 -5.94
N MET A 86 3.58 12.10 -5.91
CA MET A 86 3.06 11.20 -6.93
C MET A 86 1.53 11.20 -6.99
N LEU A 87 0.85 11.14 -5.83
CA LEU A 87 -0.61 11.07 -5.76
C LEU A 87 -1.30 12.45 -5.80
N GLY A 88 -0.54 13.52 -5.56
CA GLY A 88 -1.09 14.86 -5.36
C GLY A 88 -1.71 15.04 -3.97
N ASN A 89 -1.63 16.27 -3.47
CA ASN A 89 -2.03 16.57 -2.09
C ASN A 89 -3.53 16.38 -1.82
N SER A 90 -4.39 16.63 -2.82
CA SER A 90 -5.85 16.48 -2.70
C SER A 90 -6.26 15.05 -2.34
N ILE A 91 -5.57 14.05 -2.90
CA ILE A 91 -5.79 12.64 -2.61
C ILE A 91 -5.01 12.22 -1.35
N TRP A 92 -3.74 12.62 -1.27
CA TRP A 92 -2.83 12.14 -0.25
C TRP A 92 -3.23 12.53 1.18
N GLN A 93 -3.72 13.76 1.38
CA GLN A 93 -4.03 14.31 2.71
C GLN A 93 -4.96 13.40 3.55
N HIS A 94 -5.79 12.59 2.90
CA HIS A 94 -6.74 11.70 3.56
C HIS A 94 -6.10 10.39 4.06
N VAL A 95 -5.00 9.94 3.43
CA VAL A 95 -4.38 8.64 3.75
C VAL A 95 -3.74 8.63 5.14
N PRO A 96 -2.89 9.60 5.55
CA PRO A 96 -2.31 9.62 6.89
C PRO A 96 -3.37 9.64 8.00
N ALA A 97 -4.44 10.43 7.81
CA ALA A 97 -5.54 10.52 8.77
C ALA A 97 -6.25 9.16 8.93
N ALA A 98 -6.56 8.48 7.82
CA ALA A 98 -7.16 7.15 7.84
C ALA A 98 -6.25 6.09 8.47
N VAL A 99 -4.92 6.17 8.25
CA VAL A 99 -3.95 5.29 8.91
C VAL A 99 -3.95 5.49 10.42
N THR A 100 -3.99 6.74 10.90
CA THR A 100 -4.12 7.02 12.34
C THR A 100 -5.43 6.46 12.91
N MET A 101 -6.56 6.63 12.22
CA MET A 101 -7.84 6.06 12.64
C MET A 101 -7.78 4.53 12.69
N ARG A 102 -7.23 3.89 11.64
CA ARG A 102 -7.07 2.45 11.58
C ARG A 102 -6.24 1.91 12.75
N ASN A 103 -5.12 2.55 13.07
CA ASN A 103 -4.26 2.11 14.17
C ASN A 103 -5.02 2.15 15.51
N LYS A 104 -5.70 3.26 15.80
CA LYS A 104 -6.50 3.40 17.02
C LYS A 104 -7.65 2.38 17.12
N LEU A 105 -8.30 2.07 15.98
CA LEU A 105 -9.32 1.01 15.92
C LEU A 105 -8.71 -0.37 16.18
N ALA A 106 -7.62 -0.70 15.47
CA ALA A 106 -7.00 -2.02 15.54
C ALA A 106 -6.36 -2.32 16.91
N HIS A 107 -5.91 -1.29 17.63
CA HIS A 107 -5.39 -1.40 18.99
C HIS A 107 -6.48 -1.31 20.08
N GLY A 108 -7.75 -1.12 19.71
CA GLY A 108 -8.85 -0.97 20.66
C GLY A 108 -8.81 0.33 21.47
N GLU A 109 -7.98 1.31 21.07
CA GLU A 109 -7.80 2.58 21.79
C GLU A 109 -9.00 3.52 21.59
N ARG A 110 -9.66 3.46 20.44
CA ARG A 110 -10.80 4.33 20.13
C ARG A 110 -11.77 3.69 19.17
N VAL A 111 -13.06 3.84 19.48
CA VAL A 111 -14.18 3.60 18.56
C VAL A 111 -14.56 4.91 17.89
N TYR A 112 -14.81 4.86 16.59
CA TYR A 112 -15.20 6.01 15.77
C TYR A 112 -16.64 5.88 15.27
N ASN A 113 -17.26 7.00 14.91
CA ASN A 113 -18.57 6.98 14.27
C ASN A 113 -18.47 6.22 12.94
N LEU A 114 -19.42 5.33 12.67
CA LEU A 114 -19.46 4.54 11.46
C LEU A 114 -19.53 5.40 10.18
N ALA A 115 -20.16 6.57 10.23
CA ALA A 115 -20.20 7.52 9.13
C ALA A 115 -18.80 8.09 8.81
N ASP A 116 -17.98 8.35 9.83
CA ASP A 116 -16.59 8.79 9.64
C ASP A 116 -15.74 7.66 9.03
N CYS A 117 -15.93 6.43 9.50
CA CYS A 117 -15.25 5.26 8.95
C CYS A 117 -15.59 5.06 7.47
N GLU A 118 -16.87 5.19 7.10
CA GLU A 118 -17.33 5.10 5.71
C GLU A 118 -16.74 6.21 4.83
N LYS A 119 -16.77 7.46 5.30
CA LYS A 119 -16.17 8.60 4.59
C LYS A 119 -14.69 8.36 4.32
N GLN A 120 -13.93 7.94 5.34
CA GLN A 120 -12.50 7.66 5.18
C GLN A 120 -12.25 6.46 4.28
N THR A 121 -13.09 5.43 4.34
CA THR A 121 -13.03 4.28 3.43
C THR A 121 -13.09 4.74 1.96
N HIS A 122 -14.06 5.58 1.60
CA HIS A 122 -14.18 6.11 0.24
C HIS A 122 -12.95 6.90 -0.20
N LEU A 123 -12.43 7.78 0.66
CA LEU A 123 -11.26 8.61 0.36
C LEU A 123 -10.01 7.75 0.12
N VAL A 124 -9.78 6.73 0.95
CA VAL A 124 -8.62 5.84 0.79
C VAL A 124 -8.82 4.86 -0.38
N MET A 125 -10.05 4.44 -0.69
CA MET A 125 -10.33 3.65 -1.90
C MET A 125 -9.98 4.43 -3.17
N ALA A 126 -10.36 5.72 -3.24
CA ALA A 126 -9.97 6.60 -4.34
C ALA A 126 -8.44 6.74 -4.42
N ALA A 127 -7.76 6.92 -3.27
CA ALA A 127 -6.31 6.96 -3.22
C ALA A 127 -5.64 5.64 -3.66
N LEU A 128 -6.23 4.50 -3.31
CA LEU A 128 -5.76 3.17 -3.72
C LEU A 128 -5.87 2.96 -5.24
N GLN A 129 -6.97 3.40 -5.84
CA GLN A 129 -7.15 3.37 -7.29
C GLN A 129 -6.15 4.28 -8.01
N ALA A 130 -5.99 5.53 -7.53
CA ALA A 130 -5.01 6.46 -8.04
C ALA A 130 -3.58 5.91 -7.93
N LEU A 131 -3.24 5.29 -6.79
CA LEU A 131 -1.96 4.62 -6.58
C LEU A 131 -1.72 3.53 -7.62
N ARG A 132 -2.69 2.63 -7.85
CA ARG A 132 -2.55 1.59 -8.87
C ARG A 132 -2.33 2.17 -10.27
N ALA A 133 -3.04 3.23 -10.63
CA ALA A 133 -2.90 3.89 -11.93
C ALA A 133 -1.50 4.50 -12.11
N GLU A 134 -1.02 5.25 -11.11
CA GLU A 134 0.33 5.85 -11.11
C GLU A 134 1.42 4.78 -11.14
N LEU A 135 1.27 3.72 -10.35
CA LEU A 135 2.19 2.57 -10.32
C LEU A 135 2.30 1.90 -11.70
N THR A 136 1.15 1.66 -12.35
CA THR A 136 1.12 1.03 -13.68
C THR A 136 1.79 1.93 -14.71
N THR A 137 1.49 3.23 -14.67
CA THR A 137 1.99 4.22 -15.65
C THR A 137 3.48 4.51 -15.49
N ARG A 138 3.96 4.70 -14.25
CA ARG A 138 5.34 5.14 -13.98
C ARG A 138 6.32 4.00 -13.79
N ILE A 139 5.87 2.94 -13.12
CA ILE A 139 6.73 1.83 -12.70
C ILE A 139 6.48 0.60 -13.58
N GLY A 140 5.35 0.49 -14.31
CA GLY A 140 5.05 -0.71 -15.08
C GLY A 140 4.85 -1.93 -14.18
N PHE A 141 4.25 -1.71 -13.01
CA PHE A 141 3.84 -2.73 -12.05
C PHE A 141 2.60 -2.21 -11.33
N ASP A 142 1.56 -3.02 -11.14
CA ASP A 142 0.27 -2.58 -10.59
C ASP A 142 0.19 -2.71 -9.05
N GLY A 143 1.20 -3.29 -8.40
CA GLY A 143 1.18 -3.60 -6.97
C GLY A 143 0.59 -4.97 -6.61
N TRP A 144 0.00 -5.69 -7.57
CA TRP A 144 -0.80 -6.90 -7.34
C TRP A 144 -0.31 -8.11 -8.15
N SER A 145 0.15 -7.86 -9.37
CA SER A 145 0.84 -8.82 -10.24
C SER A 145 1.98 -9.53 -9.52
N ARG A 146 2.41 -10.66 -10.08
CA ARG A 146 3.51 -11.45 -9.51
C ARG A 146 4.76 -10.59 -9.41
N LEU A 147 5.39 -10.59 -8.23
CA LEU A 147 6.66 -9.87 -8.04
C LEU A 147 7.76 -10.51 -8.88
N PRO A 148 8.69 -9.72 -9.44
CA PRO A 148 9.90 -10.26 -10.03
C PRO A 148 10.70 -11.02 -8.97
N VAL A 149 11.41 -12.06 -9.39
CA VAL A 149 12.24 -12.87 -8.49
C VAL A 149 13.71 -12.69 -8.87
N ARG A 150 14.55 -12.34 -7.89
CA ARG A 150 16.00 -12.22 -8.06
C ARG A 150 16.71 -12.99 -6.95
N ARG A 151 17.47 -14.03 -7.34
CA ARG A 151 18.25 -14.86 -6.41
C ARG A 151 19.66 -14.33 -6.14
N LYS A 152 20.29 -13.71 -7.14
CA LYS A 152 21.65 -13.13 -7.04
C LYS A 152 21.57 -11.61 -7.07
N SER A 153 22.31 -10.95 -6.17
CA SER A 153 22.41 -9.48 -6.14
C SER A 153 23.02 -8.98 -7.46
N ALA A 154 22.50 -7.86 -7.97
CA ALA A 154 23.12 -7.11 -9.05
C ALA A 154 23.73 -5.78 -8.57
N LEU A 155 23.66 -5.52 -7.25
CA LEU A 155 24.34 -4.39 -6.64
C LEU A 155 25.84 -4.68 -6.59
N GLN A 156 26.63 -3.77 -7.14
CA GLN A 156 28.08 -3.77 -7.01
C GLN A 156 28.47 -2.86 -5.84
N TRP A 157 29.49 -3.26 -5.08
CA TRP A 157 30.14 -2.33 -4.17
C TRP A 157 30.81 -1.24 -5.02
N LEU A 158 30.69 0.02 -4.60
CA LEU A 158 31.55 1.07 -5.13
C LEU A 158 32.94 0.78 -4.57
N GLY A 159 33.84 0.31 -5.45
CA GLY A 159 35.24 0.06 -5.13
C GLY A 159 36.01 1.34 -4.89
#